data_AF-A0A959K0D2-F1
#
_entry.id   AF-A0A959K0D2-F1
#
_cell.length_a   1.000
_cell.length_b   1.000
_cell.length_c   1.000
_cell.angle_alpha   90.00
_cell.angle_beta   90.00
_cell.angle_gamma   90.00
#
_symmetry.space_group_name_H-M   'P 1'
#
loop_
_entity.id
_entity.type
_entity.pdbx_description
1 polymer ?
#
loop_
_entity_poly.entity_id
_entity_poly.type
_entity_poly.pdbx_seq_one_letter_code
_entity_poly.pdbx_strand_id
1 'polypeptide(L)'
;MSRKVLIITYYWPPSGGPGVQRVLKFVKYLPHFGWEPVVITVKDGEYPAIDHSLLNEVNPDLKVYRVPSLEFFDLFRKMTGKKKGDKIETYELV
;
A
#
# COMPACT_ATOMS: atom_id res chain seq x y z
N MET A 1 -27.32 -0.52 9.86
CA MET A 1 -26.54 0.38 8.99
C MET A 1 -25.14 -0.18 8.84
N SER A 2 -24.57 -0.22 7.62
CA SER A 2 -23.16 -0.56 7.41
C SER A 2 -22.28 0.58 7.94
N ARG A 3 -21.32 0.27 8.81
CA ARG A 3 -20.37 1.27 9.32
C ARG A 3 -19.21 1.37 8.32
N LYS A 4 -18.86 2.58 7.89
CA LYS A 4 -17.75 2.77 6.95
C LYS A 4 -16.45 3.08 7.68
N VAL A 5 -15.35 2.51 7.20
CA VAL A 5 -14.01 2.81 7.68
C VAL A 5 -13.09 3.14 6.51
N LEU A 6 -12.44 4.29 6.61
CA LEU A 6 -11.41 4.70 5.66
C LEU A 6 -10.05 4.23 6.15
N ILE A 7 -9.34 3.51 5.29
CA ILE A 7 -7.99 3.01 5.56
C ILE A 7 -7.05 3.73 4.60
N ILE A 8 -6.07 4.43 5.16
CA ILE A 8 -5.04 5.13 4.39
C ILE A 8 -3.74 4.35 4.59
N THR A 9 -3.17 3.81 3.52
CA THR A 9 -1.95 2.99 3.59
C THR A 9 -1.01 3.25 2.43
N TYR A 10 0.29 3.26 2.70
CA TYR A 10 1.31 3.28 1.65
C TYR A 10 1.52 1.88 1.05
N TYR A 11 1.55 0.85 1.91
CA TYR A 11 1.74 -0.54 1.50
C TYR A 11 0.39 -1.19 1.19
N TRP A 12 0.15 -1.45 -0.09
CA TRP A 12 -1.05 -2.11 -0.62
C TRP A 12 -0.65 -3.03 -1.78
N PRO A 13 -1.35 -4.16 -2.03
CA PRO A 13 -1.02 -5.04 -3.15
C PRO A 13 -0.85 -4.25 -4.47
N PRO A 14 0.17 -4.57 -5.28
CA PRO A 14 1.04 -5.76 -5.20
C PRO A 14 2.27 -5.60 -4.29
N SER A 15 2.36 -4.57 -3.43
CA SER A 15 3.41 -4.53 -2.39
C SER A 15 3.39 -5.84 -1.60
N GLY A 16 4.56 -6.43 -1.37
CA GLY A 16 4.76 -7.60 -0.52
C GLY A 16 5.23 -7.21 0.89
N GLY A 17 5.60 -8.22 1.69
CA GLY A 17 6.21 -8.05 3.02
C GLY A 17 5.21 -7.96 4.18
N PRO A 18 5.68 -7.76 5.42
CA PRO A 18 4.82 -7.81 6.61
C PRO A 18 3.83 -6.64 6.69
N GLY A 19 4.18 -5.47 6.12
CA GLY A 19 3.35 -4.26 6.17
C GLY A 19 2.01 -4.40 5.42
N VAL A 20 2.02 -4.99 4.22
CA VAL A 20 0.80 -5.19 3.42
C VAL A 20 -0.15 -6.20 4.06
N GLN A 21 0.40 -7.24 4.70
CA GLN A 21 -0.38 -8.39 5.16
C GLN A 21 -1.43 -7.98 6.19
N ARG A 22 -1.04 -7.16 7.18
CA ARG A 22 -1.97 -6.71 8.23
C ARG A 22 -3.16 -5.94 7.64
N VAL A 23 -2.88 -4.97 6.77
CA VAL A 23 -3.92 -4.12 6.19
C VAL A 23 -4.83 -4.94 5.28
N LEU A 24 -4.26 -5.84 4.47
CA LEU A 24 -5.01 -6.72 3.59
C LEU A 24 -5.97 -7.64 4.37
N LYS A 25 -5.52 -8.25 5.48
CA LYS A 25 -6.41 -9.08 6.31
C LYS A 25 -7.49 -8.25 7.01
N PHE A 26 -7.20 -7.03 7.48
CA PHE A 26 -8.26 -6.17 8.02
C PHE A 26 -9.33 -5.89 6.97
N VAL A 27 -8.94 -5.45 5.77
CA VAL A 27 -9.88 -5.16 4.69
C VAL A 27 -10.71 -6.39 4.30
N LYS A 28 -10.08 -7.57 4.26
CA LYS A 28 -10.74 -8.84 3.95
C LYS A 28 -11.76 -9.26 5.01
N TYR A 29 -11.46 -9.06 6.29
CA TYR A 29 -12.30 -9.58 7.37
C TYR A 29 -13.27 -8.56 7.97
N LEU A 30 -13.03 -7.25 7.90
CA LEU A 30 -13.92 -6.19 8.39
C LEU A 30 -15.39 -6.32 7.93
N PRO A 31 -15.69 -6.71 6.67
CA PRO A 31 -17.07 -6.96 6.23
C PRO A 31 -17.83 -7.97 7.09
N HIS A 32 -17.17 -8.98 7.67
CA HIS A 32 -17.78 -9.97 8.56
C HIS A 32 -18.26 -9.37 9.89
N PHE A 33 -17.78 -8.18 10.24
CA PHE A 33 -18.14 -7.44 11.46
C PHE A 33 -19.08 -6.24 11.17
N GLY A 34 -19.66 -6.20 9.96
CA GLY A 34 -20.58 -5.14 9.54
C GLY A 34 -19.88 -3.82 9.20
N TRP A 35 -18.59 -3.87 8.85
CA TRP A 35 -17.82 -2.71 8.41
C TRP A 35 -17.54 -2.76 6.91
N GLU A 36 -17.79 -1.66 6.21
CA GLU A 36 -17.44 -1.47 4.79
C GLU A 36 -16.11 -0.70 4.71
N PRO A 37 -15.00 -1.37 4.40
CA PRO A 37 -13.71 -0.71 4.22
C PRO A 37 -13.66 0.04 2.90
N VAL A 38 -12.99 1.19 2.92
CA VAL A 38 -12.56 1.95 1.75
C VAL A 38 -11.08 2.22 1.89
N VAL A 39 -10.30 1.99 0.82
CA VAL A 39 -8.84 2.14 0.86
C VAL A 39 -8.42 3.35 0.05
N ILE A 40 -7.55 4.18 0.61
CA ILE A 40 -6.72 5.15 -0.13
C ILE A 40 -5.28 4.68 -0.04
N THR A 41 -4.61 4.61 -1.18
CA THR A 41 -3.21 4.23 -1.27
C THR A 41 -2.49 5.00 -2.37
N VAL A 42 -1.18 4.84 -2.44
CA VAL A 42 -0.33 5.49 -3.45
C VAL A 42 -0.49 4.84 -4.81
N LYS A 43 -0.45 5.66 -5.87
CA LYS A 43 -0.54 5.20 -7.26
C LYS A 43 0.77 4.55 -7.72
N ASP A 44 1.90 5.19 -7.45
CA ASP A 44 3.23 4.82 -7.92
C ASP A 44 4.19 4.59 -6.73
N GLY A 45 3.75 3.79 -5.75
CA GLY A 45 4.54 3.50 -4.54
C GLY A 45 5.78 2.68 -4.83
N GLU A 46 6.85 2.94 -4.06
CA GLU A 46 8.07 2.16 -4.12
C GLU A 46 8.04 1.06 -3.08
N TYR A 47 7.97 -0.19 -3.54
CA TYR A 47 7.85 -1.35 -2.68
C TYR A 47 9.18 -2.12 -2.65
N PRO A 48 9.71 -2.44 -1.46
CA PRO A 48 10.95 -3.21 -1.35
C PRO A 48 10.77 -4.66 -1.81
N ALA A 49 9.55 -5.18 -1.73
CA ALA A 49 9.12 -6.48 -2.23
C ALA A 49 7.81 -6.34 -2.99
N ILE A 50 7.64 -7.13 -4.06
CA ILE A 50 6.41 -7.16 -4.87
C ILE A 50 5.91 -8.61 -4.92
N ASP A 51 4.63 -8.80 -4.62
CA ASP A 51 3.93 -10.08 -4.70
C ASP A 51 2.55 -9.86 -5.32
N HIS A 52 2.43 -10.24 -6.59
CA HIS A 52 1.18 -10.11 -7.35
C HIS A 52 0.09 -11.09 -6.89
N SER A 53 0.45 -12.19 -6.21
CA SER A 53 -0.53 -13.17 -5.74
C SER A 53 -1.50 -12.57 -4.71
N LEU A 54 -1.06 -11.53 -3.98
CA LEU A 54 -1.87 -10.81 -3.00
C LEU A 54 -3.04 -10.04 -3.61
N LEU A 55 -3.00 -9.74 -4.91
CA LEU A 55 -4.14 -9.14 -5.61
C LEU A 55 -5.36 -10.08 -5.61
N ASN A 56 -5.14 -11.40 -5.59
CA ASN A 56 -6.21 -12.40 -5.54
C ASN A 56 -6.95 -12.41 -4.20
N GLU A 57 -6.39 -11.79 -3.17
CA GLU A 57 -7.03 -11.66 -1.86
C GLU A 57 -7.87 -10.38 -1.73
N VAL A 58 -7.75 -9.45 -2.67
CA VAL A 58 -8.52 -8.20 -2.68
C VAL A 58 -9.92 -8.49 -3.23
N ASN A 59 -10.95 -8.15 -2.46
CA ASN A 59 -12.32 -8.24 -2.95
C ASN A 59 -12.50 -7.30 -4.16
N PRO A 60 -12.98 -7.78 -5.33
CA PRO A 60 -13.16 -6.95 -6.52
C PRO A 60 -14.11 -5.76 -6.33
N ASP A 61 -15.05 -5.86 -5.39
CA ASP A 61 -16.02 -4.79 -5.07
C ASP A 61 -15.46 -3.76 -4.06
N LEU A 62 -14.26 -3.99 -3.54
CA LEU A 62 -13.60 -3.06 -2.63
C LEU A 62 -13.25 -1.75 -3.35
N LYS A 63 -13.66 -0.62 -2.77
CA LYS A 63 -13.25 0.69 -3.26
C LYS A 63 -11.81 0.98 -2.85
N VAL A 64 -10.91 0.97 -3.83
CA VAL A 64 -9.50 1.35 -3.67
C VAL A 64 -9.21 2.58 -4.52
N TYR A 65 -8.88 3.69 -3.87
CA TYR A 65 -8.45 4.92 -4.52
C TYR A 65 -6.92 5.00 -4.52
N ARG A 66 -6.33 4.98 -5.71
CA ARG A 66 -4.90 5.19 -5.91
C ARG A 66 -4.63 6.65 -6.23
N VAL A 67 -4.00 7.36 -5.31
CA VAL A 67 -3.70 8.80 -5.44
C VAL A 67 -2.21 9.02 -5.70
N PRO A 68 -1.82 10.02 -6.50
CA PRO A 68 -0.42 10.44 -6.59
C PRO A 68 0.08 10.87 -5.21
N SER A 69 1.23 10.37 -4.78
CA SER A 69 1.95 10.89 -3.62
C SER A 69 2.97 11.92 -4.08
N LEU A 70 3.06 13.02 -3.33
CA LEU A 70 4.22 13.92 -3.40
C LEU A 70 5.39 13.20 -2.74
N GLU A 71 6.10 12.37 -3.49
CA GLU A 71 7.27 11.66 -3.00
C GLU A 71 8.38 12.66 -2.69
N PHE A 72 8.54 13.03 -1.41
CA PHE A 72 9.71 13.77 -0.93
C PHE A 72 11.03 13.08 -1.36
N PHE A 73 10.98 11.76 -1.61
CA PHE A 73 12.08 10.99 -2.17
C PHE A 73 12.49 11.38 -3.60
N ASP A 74 11.59 11.85 -4.45
CA ASP A 74 11.96 12.35 -5.79
C ASP A 74 12.74 13.66 -5.69
N LEU A 75 12.33 14.54 -4.77
CA LEU A 75 13.08 15.74 -4.45
C LEU A 75 14.44 15.39 -3.81
N PHE A 76 14.46 14.45 -2.88
CA PHE A 76 15.69 13.96 -2.23
C PHE A 76 16.64 13.30 -3.23
N ARG A 77 16.15 12.49 -4.18
CA ARG A 77 16.95 11.88 -5.25
C ARG A 77 17.56 12.92 -6.18
N LYS A 78 16.80 13.95 -6.54
CA LYS A 78 17.32 15.10 -7.32
C LYS A 78 18.43 15.85 -6.57
N MET A 79 18.30 16.02 -5.25
CA MET A 79 19.33 16.67 -4.43
C MET A 79 20.57 15.79 -4.17
N THR A 80 20.42 14.46 -4.15
CA THR A 80 21.50 13.51 -3.86
C THR A 80 22.16 12.91 -5.11
N GLY A 81 21.70 13.25 -6.31
CA GLY A 81 22.23 12.75 -7.58
C GLY A 81 21.91 11.28 -7.87
N LYS A 82 21.07 10.62 -7.06
CA LYS A 82 20.66 9.22 -7.24
C LYS A 82 19.62 9.08 -8.34
N LYS A 83 19.71 8.02 -9.15
CA LYS A 83 18.80 7.81 -10.29
C LYS A 83 17.49 7.18 -9.82
N LYS A 84 16.42 7.39 -10.60
CA LYS A 84 15.12 6.75 -10.39
C LYS A 84 15.30 5.24 -10.61
N GLY A 85 15.29 4.45 -9.53
CA GLY A 85 15.54 3.00 -9.55
C GLY A 85 16.63 2.52 -8.60
N ASP A 86 17.47 3.41 -8.07
CA ASP A 86 18.36 3.05 -6.96
C ASP A 86 17.49 2.73 -5.74
N LYS A 87 17.44 1.46 -5.33
CA LYS A 87 16.71 1.05 -4.13
C LYS A 87 17.25 1.87 -2.96
N ILE A 88 16.40 2.71 -2.38
CA ILE A 88 16.72 3.34 -1.11
C ILE A 88 16.46 2.27 -0.07
N GLU A 89 17.53 1.66 0.42
CA GLU A 89 17.44 0.73 1.55
C GLU A 89 16.86 1.50 2.73
N THR A 90 15.61 1.17 3.05
CA THR A 90 14.83 1.82 4.12
C THR A 90 14.96 1.07 5.44
N TYR A 91 15.62 -0.09 5.43
CA TYR A 91 15.91 -0.93 6.59
C TYR A 91 17.03 -1.94 6.26
N GLU A 92 17.92 -2.19 7.24
CA GLU A 92 18.74 -3.40 7.26
C GLU A 92 17.93 -4.51 7.96
N LEU A 93 17.82 -5.67 7.33
CA LEU A 93 17.32 -6.86 8.03
C LEU A 93 18.47 -7.34 8.94
N VAL A 94 18.36 -7.02 10.23
CA VAL A 94 19.27 -7.53 11.27
C VAL A 94 18.98 -9.01 11.54
#